data_AF-A0A7I9J5R2-F1
#
_entry.id   AF-A0A7I9J5R2-F1
#
_cell.length_a   1.000
_cell.length_b   1.000
_cell.length_c   1.000
_cell.angle_alpha   90.00
_cell.angle_beta   90.00
_cell.angle_gamma   90.00
#
_symmetry.space_group_name_H-M   'P 1'
#
loop_
_entity.id
_entity.type
_entity.pdbx_description
1 polymer ?
#
loop_
_entity_poly.entity_id
_entity_poly.type
_entity_poly.pdbx_seq_one_letter_code
_entity_poly.pdbx_strand_id
1 'polypeptide(L)'
;MSLVLTPFGLLGTEEPLDGISEERISAEIRGLRLLETIMQNVQAWTSFDCFAGNRYLVSSIEGFEIRIDVVKTISSFLINNDPHLEVHLYRGRNRTVGSVERLCIALTGSHPGCAMADAIVSLVLLGESNWPEEATPHTLREFAEAARRERLGKRLKLGLIELSLEDIEEISDIRKAIELGIPHAAIDMLCSFARRCYACKGMEIEVIKRYIQPLFVGITHEDIEAYAFDPSTPTDLLFLPD
;
A
#
# COMPACT_ATOMS: atom_id res chain seq x y z
N MET A 1 14.46 -34.82 -13.68
CA MET A 1 14.89 -33.59 -12.96
C MET A 1 15.30 -32.50 -13.95
N SER A 2 14.32 -31.87 -14.57
CA SER A 2 14.50 -30.65 -15.36
C SER A 2 14.33 -29.42 -14.46
N LEU A 3 15.42 -28.97 -13.83
CA LEU A 3 15.45 -27.66 -13.18
C LEU A 3 15.54 -26.58 -14.25
N VAL A 4 14.70 -25.55 -14.15
CA VAL A 4 14.66 -24.45 -15.11
C VAL A 4 14.91 -23.13 -14.39
N LEU A 5 15.99 -22.44 -14.77
CA LEU A 5 16.31 -21.12 -14.24
C LEU A 5 15.44 -20.05 -14.90
N THR A 6 14.85 -19.18 -14.07
CA THR A 6 14.05 -18.04 -14.50
C THR A 6 14.55 -16.74 -13.86
N PRO A 7 14.14 -15.55 -14.36
CA PRO A 7 14.47 -14.27 -13.73
C PRO A 7 13.99 -14.11 -12.28
N PHE A 8 13.01 -14.92 -11.86
CA PHE A 8 12.37 -14.84 -10.55
C PHE A 8 12.71 -16.01 -9.62
N GLY A 9 13.56 -16.93 -10.05
CA GLY A 9 13.98 -18.10 -9.25
C GLY A 9 14.05 -19.38 -10.07
N LEU A 10 14.15 -20.51 -9.38
CA LEU A 10 14.30 -21.83 -9.99
C LEU A 10 12.96 -22.57 -9.98
N LEU A 11 12.47 -22.96 -11.16
CA LEU A 11 11.34 -23.88 -11.30
C LEU A 11 11.82 -25.33 -11.19
N GLY A 12 11.00 -26.18 -10.58
CA GLY A 12 11.29 -27.61 -10.42
C GLY A 12 12.05 -27.99 -9.14
N THR A 13 12.21 -27.04 -8.21
CA THR A 13 12.94 -27.22 -6.93
C THR A 13 12.16 -28.01 -5.90
N GLU A 14 10.87 -27.72 -5.73
CA GLU A 14 9.99 -28.44 -4.80
C GLU A 14 9.39 -29.71 -5.43
N GLU A 15 9.00 -29.63 -6.71
CA GLU A 15 8.42 -30.74 -7.46
C GLU A 15 9.01 -30.78 -8.88
N PRO A 16 9.53 -31.94 -9.35
CA PRO A 16 10.17 -32.03 -10.66
C PRO A 16 9.16 -31.83 -11.80
N LEU A 17 9.56 -31.08 -12.83
CA LEU A 17 8.76 -30.82 -14.04
C LEU A 17 8.73 -32.01 -15.02
N ASP A 18 8.88 -33.23 -14.53
CA ASP A 18 8.95 -34.42 -15.36
C ASP A 18 7.58 -34.70 -16.01
N GLY A 19 7.52 -34.80 -17.34
CA GLY A 19 6.28 -35.04 -18.09
C GLY A 19 5.54 -33.78 -18.57
N ILE A 20 6.04 -32.59 -18.26
CA ILE A 20 5.51 -31.33 -18.80
C ILE A 20 6.11 -31.05 -20.19
N SER A 21 5.28 -30.67 -21.15
CA SER A 21 5.72 -30.33 -22.51
C SER A 21 6.66 -29.10 -22.51
N GLU A 22 7.75 -29.17 -23.27
CA GLU A 22 8.69 -28.06 -23.44
C GLU A 22 8.02 -26.78 -23.96
N GLU A 23 6.98 -26.90 -24.79
CA GLU A 23 6.22 -25.76 -25.32
C GLU A 23 5.55 -24.94 -24.22
N ARG A 24 4.94 -25.61 -23.22
CA ARG A 24 4.32 -24.95 -22.05
C ARG A 24 5.37 -24.25 -21.20
N ILE A 25 6.48 -24.93 -20.91
CA ILE A 25 7.60 -24.34 -20.14
C ILE A 25 8.15 -23.11 -20.87
N SER A 26 8.35 -23.22 -22.19
CA SER A 26 8.84 -22.11 -23.03
C SER A 26 7.88 -20.93 -23.05
N ALA A 27 6.55 -21.17 -23.05
CA ALA A 27 5.55 -20.10 -22.95
C ALA A 27 5.66 -19.33 -21.62
N GLU A 28 5.79 -20.03 -20.50
CA GLU A 28 5.98 -19.40 -19.18
C GLU A 28 7.27 -18.59 -19.13
N ILE A 29 8.40 -19.13 -19.63
CA ILE A 29 9.68 -18.41 -19.65
C ILE A 29 9.58 -17.12 -20.48
N ARG A 30 8.87 -17.14 -21.62
CA ARG A 30 8.66 -15.93 -22.43
C ARG A 30 7.88 -14.87 -21.66
N GLY A 31 6.78 -15.26 -21.01
CA GLY A 31 5.99 -14.34 -20.19
C GLY A 31 6.78 -13.79 -18.99
N LEU A 32 7.61 -14.61 -18.34
CA LEU A 32 8.49 -14.17 -17.26
C LEU A 32 9.55 -13.16 -17.72
N ARG A 33 10.12 -13.32 -18.91
CA ARG A 33 11.05 -12.32 -19.47
C ARG A 33 10.36 -10.99 -19.76
N LEU A 34 9.12 -11.04 -20.24
CA LEU A 34 8.30 -9.84 -20.40
C LEU A 34 8.04 -9.17 -19.04
N LEU A 35 7.66 -9.96 -18.03
CA LEU A 35 7.44 -9.48 -16.67
C LEU A 35 8.70 -8.81 -16.08
N GLU A 36 9.87 -9.40 -16.26
CA GLU A 36 11.15 -8.80 -15.83
C GLU A 36 11.39 -7.44 -16.49
N THR A 37 11.11 -7.33 -17.79
CA THR A 37 11.27 -6.07 -18.54
C THR A 37 10.29 -5.00 -18.04
N ILE A 38 9.04 -5.39 -17.74
CA ILE A 38 8.05 -4.48 -17.16
C ILE A 38 8.49 -4.04 -15.77
N MET A 39 8.94 -4.96 -14.92
CA MET A 39 9.40 -4.69 -13.55
C MET A 39 10.56 -3.69 -13.45
N GLN A 40 11.32 -3.46 -14.53
CA GLN A 40 12.36 -2.42 -14.56
C GLN A 40 11.80 -1.00 -14.73
N ASN A 41 10.56 -0.85 -15.18
CA ASN A 41 9.93 0.42 -15.51
C ASN A 41 8.77 0.81 -14.58
N VAL A 42 8.33 -0.12 -13.73
CA VAL A 42 7.22 0.07 -12.79
C VAL A 42 7.63 0.86 -11.55
N GLN A 43 6.70 1.63 -10.99
CA GLN A 43 6.92 2.41 -9.76
C GLN A 43 6.12 1.89 -8.56
N ALA A 44 4.96 1.29 -8.78
CA ALA A 44 4.08 0.79 -7.73
C ALA A 44 4.45 -0.62 -7.24
N TRP A 45 5.43 -1.26 -7.89
CA TRP A 45 5.92 -2.59 -7.54
C TRP A 45 7.41 -2.58 -7.20
N THR A 46 7.76 -3.42 -6.23
CA THR A 46 9.15 -3.75 -5.88
C THR A 46 9.33 -5.26 -5.91
N SER A 47 10.55 -5.72 -6.13
CA SER A 47 10.91 -7.12 -6.00
C SER A 47 11.88 -7.29 -4.85
N PHE A 48 11.70 -8.32 -4.03
CA PHE A 48 12.70 -8.71 -3.04
C PHE A 48 13.02 -10.20 -3.14
N ASP A 49 14.29 -10.52 -2.87
CA ASP A 49 14.80 -11.88 -2.86
C ASP A 49 14.47 -12.52 -1.50
N CYS A 50 13.83 -13.69 -1.52
CA CYS A 50 13.67 -14.48 -0.31
C CYS A 50 14.92 -15.34 -0.07
N PHE A 51 15.11 -15.80 1.17
CA PHE A 51 16.23 -16.68 1.54
C PHE A 51 16.28 -17.99 0.75
N ALA A 52 15.18 -18.41 0.14
CA ALA A 52 15.10 -19.60 -0.73
C ALA A 52 15.50 -19.33 -2.19
N GLY A 53 15.91 -18.10 -2.54
CA GLY A 53 16.33 -17.72 -3.89
C GLY A 53 15.18 -17.42 -4.87
N ASN A 54 13.94 -17.38 -4.38
CA ASN A 54 12.77 -16.96 -5.16
C ASN A 54 12.50 -15.46 -4.96
N ARG A 55 12.00 -14.81 -6.01
CA ARG A 55 11.61 -13.40 -5.99
C ARG A 55 10.13 -13.24 -5.80
N TYR A 56 9.76 -12.45 -4.80
CA TYR A 56 8.39 -11.99 -4.60
C TYR A 56 8.22 -10.63 -5.27
N LEU A 57 7.05 -10.42 -5.87
CA LEU A 57 6.61 -9.10 -6.29
C LEU A 57 5.75 -8.49 -5.21
N VAL A 58 6.01 -7.23 -4.86
CA VAL A 58 5.35 -6.54 -3.75
C VAL A 58 4.83 -5.18 -4.19
N SER A 59 3.58 -4.90 -3.84
CA SER A 59 2.99 -3.56 -3.90
C SER A 59 2.42 -3.21 -2.54
N SER A 60 2.70 -2.01 -2.03
CA SER A 60 2.27 -1.56 -0.72
C SER A 60 1.54 -0.21 -0.79
N ILE A 61 0.40 -0.11 -0.11
CA ILE A 61 -0.46 1.08 -0.06
C ILE A 61 -1.08 1.18 1.33
N GLU A 62 -0.85 2.28 2.05
CA GLU A 62 -1.48 2.62 3.34
C GLU A 62 -1.71 1.44 4.31
N GLY A 63 -0.66 0.68 4.62
CA GLY A 63 -0.74 -0.43 5.58
C GLY A 63 -1.30 -1.75 5.00
N PHE A 64 -1.64 -1.76 3.72
CA PHE A 64 -1.84 -2.98 2.95
C PHE A 64 -0.60 -3.30 2.12
N GLU A 65 -0.32 -4.58 1.96
CA GLU A 65 0.74 -5.05 1.10
C GLU A 65 0.31 -6.32 0.37
N ILE A 66 0.42 -6.32 -0.95
CA ILE A 66 0.20 -7.48 -1.80
C ILE A 66 1.54 -8.11 -2.10
N ARG A 67 1.66 -9.43 -1.91
CA ARG A 67 2.81 -10.22 -2.36
C ARG A 67 2.36 -11.27 -3.36
N ILE A 68 3.11 -11.42 -4.44
CA ILE A 68 2.90 -12.46 -5.45
C ILE A 68 4.09 -13.41 -5.41
N ASP A 69 3.82 -14.71 -5.24
CA ASP A 69 4.82 -15.76 -5.40
C ASP A 69 4.84 -16.25 -6.86
N VAL A 70 5.76 -15.70 -7.66
CA VAL A 70 5.82 -15.95 -9.10
C VAL A 70 6.18 -17.41 -9.39
N VAL A 71 7.19 -17.95 -8.69
CA VAL A 71 7.71 -19.31 -8.91
C VAL A 71 6.67 -20.34 -8.50
N LYS A 72 6.03 -20.16 -7.33
CA LYS A 72 5.03 -21.08 -6.83
C LYS A 72 3.76 -21.07 -7.68
N THR A 73 3.33 -19.89 -8.15
CA THR A 73 2.19 -19.76 -9.06
C THR A 73 2.42 -20.56 -10.34
N ILE A 74 3.58 -20.39 -10.99
CA ILE A 74 3.90 -21.07 -12.26
C ILE A 74 4.08 -22.56 -12.04
N SER A 75 4.75 -22.97 -10.95
CA SER A 75 4.95 -24.39 -10.63
C SER A 75 3.61 -25.10 -10.42
N SER A 76 2.70 -24.48 -9.65
CA SER A 76 1.36 -25.03 -9.40
C SER A 76 0.54 -25.15 -10.68
N PHE A 77 0.63 -24.17 -11.59
CA PHE A 77 -0.03 -24.24 -12.88
C PHE A 77 0.54 -25.33 -13.80
N LEU A 78 1.87 -25.46 -13.87
CA LEU A 78 2.49 -26.45 -14.75
C LEU A 78 2.20 -27.88 -14.29
N ILE A 79 2.29 -28.14 -12.98
CA ILE A 79 2.22 -29.48 -12.39
C ILE A 79 0.78 -29.87 -12.10
N ASN A 80 0.04 -29.03 -11.38
CA ASN A 80 -1.31 -29.33 -10.90
C ASN A 80 -2.41 -28.80 -11.81
N ASN A 81 -2.04 -28.09 -12.88
CA ASN A 81 -2.98 -27.37 -13.74
C ASN A 81 -3.89 -26.41 -12.94
N ASP A 82 -3.35 -25.84 -11.86
CA ASP A 82 -4.04 -24.91 -10.99
C ASP A 82 -4.10 -23.51 -11.63
N PRO A 83 -5.29 -23.00 -12.01
CA PRO A 83 -5.41 -21.70 -12.68
C PRO A 83 -5.39 -20.51 -11.70
N HIS A 84 -5.03 -20.71 -10.43
CA HIS A 84 -5.04 -19.66 -9.41
C HIS A 84 -3.65 -19.04 -9.20
N LEU A 85 -3.63 -17.71 -9.04
CA LEU A 85 -2.45 -16.97 -8.64
C LEU A 85 -2.19 -17.14 -7.13
N GLU A 86 -0.92 -17.34 -6.76
CA GLU A 86 -0.48 -17.37 -5.36
C GLU A 86 -0.22 -15.95 -4.87
N VAL A 87 -1.28 -15.33 -4.34
CA VAL A 87 -1.25 -13.94 -3.85
C VAL A 87 -1.52 -13.91 -2.36
N HIS A 88 -0.76 -13.09 -1.64
CA HIS A 88 -0.93 -12.85 -0.22
C HIS A 88 -1.21 -11.38 0.04
N LEU A 89 -2.29 -11.09 0.78
CA LEU A 89 -2.63 -9.77 1.26
C LEU A 89 -2.26 -9.65 2.74
N TYR A 90 -1.31 -8.77 3.02
CA TYR A 90 -0.90 -8.38 4.34
C TYR A 90 -1.69 -7.13 4.72
N ARG A 91 -2.35 -7.16 5.88
CA ARG A 91 -3.07 -6.01 6.45
C ARG A 91 -2.41 -5.59 7.75
N GLY A 92 -2.26 -4.28 7.97
CA GLY A 92 -1.60 -3.77 9.17
C GLY A 92 -1.65 -2.25 9.32
N ARG A 93 -1.93 -1.75 10.53
CA ARG A 93 -1.76 -0.32 10.84
C ARG A 93 -0.31 -0.06 11.29
N ASN A 94 0.26 1.10 10.94
CA ASN A 94 1.56 1.58 11.46
C ASN A 94 2.71 0.57 11.39
N ARG A 95 3.07 0.10 10.19
CA ARG A 95 4.23 -0.80 9.93
C ARG A 95 4.20 -2.15 10.66
N THR A 96 3.09 -2.54 11.28
CA THR A 96 2.91 -3.85 11.92
C THR A 96 1.94 -4.69 11.11
N VAL A 97 2.35 -5.91 10.71
CA VAL A 97 1.45 -6.86 10.02
C VAL A 97 0.46 -7.41 11.05
N GLY A 98 -0.81 -7.03 10.93
CA GLY A 98 -1.90 -7.48 11.79
C GLY A 98 -2.57 -8.78 11.32
N SER A 99 -2.62 -9.03 10.01
CA SER A 99 -3.12 -10.30 9.45
C SER A 99 -2.55 -10.58 8.07
N VAL A 100 -2.39 -11.86 7.72
CA VAL A 100 -2.02 -12.30 6.37
C VAL A 100 -3.14 -13.19 5.82
N GLU A 101 -3.68 -12.83 4.68
CA GLU A 101 -4.70 -13.60 3.96
C GLU A 101 -4.14 -14.09 2.64
N ARG A 102 -4.35 -15.36 2.31
CA ARG A 102 -4.04 -15.89 0.98
C ARG A 102 -5.24 -15.62 0.08
N LEU A 103 -5.02 -14.84 -0.98
CA LEU A 103 -6.03 -14.49 -1.97
C LEU A 103 -5.94 -15.43 -3.16
N CYS A 104 -7.10 -15.91 -3.57
CA CYS A 104 -7.24 -16.81 -4.71
C CYS A 104 -7.76 -16.01 -5.90
N ILE A 105 -6.92 -15.79 -6.92
CA ILE A 105 -7.31 -15.09 -8.15
C ILE A 105 -7.28 -16.10 -9.29
N ALA A 106 -8.46 -16.56 -9.71
CA ALA A 106 -8.60 -17.53 -10.79
C ALA A 106 -8.53 -16.84 -12.16
N LEU A 107 -7.75 -17.42 -13.07
CA LEU A 107 -7.89 -17.13 -14.49
C LEU A 107 -9.27 -17.63 -14.97
N THR A 108 -10.09 -16.70 -15.46
CA THR A 108 -11.30 -17.10 -16.19
C THR A 108 -10.84 -17.80 -17.47
N GLY A 109 -11.31 -19.03 -17.70
CA GLY A 109 -10.89 -19.93 -18.80
C GLY A 109 -11.20 -19.46 -20.21
N SER A 110 -11.35 -18.15 -20.42
CA SER A 110 -11.68 -17.46 -21.66
C SER A 110 -10.55 -17.51 -22.69
N HIS A 111 -9.31 -17.86 -22.28
CA HIS A 111 -8.13 -17.89 -23.14
C HIS A 111 -7.35 -19.22 -22.98
N PRO A 112 -7.81 -20.31 -23.61
CA PRO A 112 -7.06 -21.56 -23.63
C PRO A 112 -5.70 -21.34 -24.30
N GLY A 113 -4.62 -21.64 -23.58
CA GLY A 113 -3.24 -21.51 -24.06
C GLY A 113 -2.49 -20.24 -23.63
N CYS A 114 -3.10 -19.37 -22.81
CA CYS A 114 -2.38 -18.26 -22.19
C CYS A 114 -1.38 -18.79 -21.15
N ALA A 115 -0.18 -18.20 -21.08
CA ALA A 115 0.77 -18.53 -20.02
C ALA A 115 0.30 -17.93 -18.70
N MET A 116 0.57 -18.63 -17.59
CA MET A 116 0.27 -18.12 -16.25
C MET A 116 1.05 -16.82 -15.97
N ALA A 117 2.26 -16.70 -16.51
CA ALA A 117 3.03 -15.47 -16.47
C ALA A 117 2.27 -14.24 -17.04
N ASP A 118 1.39 -14.39 -18.04
CA ASP A 118 0.62 -13.28 -18.61
C ASP A 118 -0.43 -12.74 -17.62
N ALA A 119 -0.98 -13.63 -16.78
CA ALA A 119 -1.89 -13.26 -15.71
C ALA A 119 -1.18 -12.45 -14.61
N ILE A 120 0.05 -12.85 -14.27
CA ILE A 120 0.92 -12.10 -13.35
C ILE A 120 1.23 -10.72 -13.94
N VAL A 121 1.59 -10.65 -15.23
CA VAL A 121 1.81 -9.37 -15.94
C VAL A 121 0.57 -8.48 -15.86
N SER A 122 -0.61 -9.04 -16.10
CA SER A 122 -1.88 -8.29 -16.03
C SER A 122 -2.12 -7.71 -14.64
N LEU A 123 -1.84 -8.48 -13.58
CA LEU A 123 -1.97 -8.02 -12.20
C LEU A 123 -0.95 -6.93 -11.85
N VAL A 124 0.29 -7.04 -12.35
CA VAL A 124 1.30 -5.99 -12.18
C VAL A 124 0.87 -4.69 -12.88
N LEU A 125 0.38 -4.78 -14.12
CA LEU A 125 -0.13 -3.62 -14.86
C LEU A 125 -1.37 -2.99 -14.21
N LEU A 126 -2.24 -3.78 -13.58
CA LEU A 126 -3.34 -3.29 -12.75
C LEU A 126 -2.83 -2.46 -11.57
N GLY A 127 -1.77 -2.93 -10.90
CA GLY A 127 -1.13 -2.18 -9.83
C GLY A 127 -0.48 -0.88 -10.29
N GLU A 128 0.21 -0.91 -11.44
CA GLU A 128 0.76 0.31 -12.06
C GLU A 128 -0.32 1.31 -12.49
N SER A 129 -1.49 0.80 -12.89
CA SER A 129 -2.66 1.62 -13.21
C SER A 129 -3.36 2.15 -11.96
N ASN A 130 -2.78 1.95 -10.78
CA ASN A 130 -3.27 2.38 -9.47
C ASN A 130 -4.64 1.77 -9.11
N TRP A 131 -4.81 0.47 -9.38
CA TRP A 131 -5.93 -0.35 -8.93
C TRP A 131 -7.32 0.23 -9.26
N PRO A 132 -7.65 0.42 -10.54
CA PRO A 132 -8.98 0.91 -10.93
C PRO A 132 -10.07 -0.07 -10.45
N GLU A 133 -11.08 0.45 -9.74
CA GLU A 133 -12.12 -0.37 -9.08
C GLU A 133 -12.88 -1.27 -10.05
N GLU A 134 -13.14 -0.79 -11.28
CA GLU A 134 -13.91 -1.53 -12.29
C GLU A 134 -13.16 -2.73 -12.87
N ALA A 135 -11.82 -2.69 -12.89
CA ALA A 135 -10.99 -3.74 -13.48
C ALA A 135 -10.26 -4.59 -12.43
N THR A 136 -10.28 -4.17 -11.15
CA THR A 136 -9.62 -4.92 -10.07
C THR A 136 -10.50 -6.09 -9.63
N PRO A 137 -9.96 -7.33 -9.51
CA PRO A 137 -10.70 -8.46 -9.00
C PRO A 137 -11.34 -8.17 -7.63
N HIS A 138 -12.55 -8.67 -7.40
CA HIS A 138 -13.28 -8.45 -6.14
C HIS A 138 -12.47 -8.88 -4.90
N THR A 139 -11.63 -9.90 -5.02
CA THR A 139 -10.74 -10.37 -3.94
C THR A 139 -9.71 -9.33 -3.49
N LEU A 140 -9.43 -8.32 -4.33
CA LEU A 140 -8.53 -7.20 -4.06
C LEU A 140 -9.27 -5.87 -3.85
N ARG A 141 -10.59 -5.89 -3.65
CA ARG A 141 -11.40 -4.67 -3.49
C ARG A 141 -10.90 -3.77 -2.37
N GLU A 142 -10.57 -4.32 -1.21
CA GLU A 142 -10.07 -3.51 -0.08
C GLU A 142 -8.78 -2.77 -0.43
N PHE A 143 -7.90 -3.40 -1.21
CA PHE A 143 -6.66 -2.80 -1.69
C PHE A 143 -6.94 -1.69 -2.72
N ALA A 144 -7.87 -1.92 -3.65
CA ALA A 144 -8.31 -0.91 -4.62
C ALA A 144 -8.96 0.30 -3.93
N GLU A 145 -9.78 0.07 -2.91
CA GLU A 145 -10.37 1.14 -2.12
C GLU A 145 -9.28 1.93 -1.38
N ALA A 146 -8.30 1.26 -0.77
CA ALA A 146 -7.15 1.95 -0.15
C ALA A 146 -6.36 2.78 -1.18
N ALA A 147 -6.11 2.25 -2.38
CA ALA A 147 -5.47 2.99 -3.47
C ALA A 147 -6.30 4.21 -3.92
N ARG A 148 -7.63 4.08 -3.96
CA ARG A 148 -8.54 5.20 -4.24
C ARG A 148 -8.46 6.25 -3.13
N ARG A 149 -8.49 5.82 -1.87
CA ARG A 149 -8.39 6.70 -0.68
C ARG A 149 -7.08 7.48 -0.71
N GLU A 150 -5.96 6.82 -0.95
CA GLU A 150 -4.64 7.45 -1.06
C GLU A 150 -4.60 8.46 -2.22
N ARG A 151 -5.17 8.12 -3.39
CA ARG A 151 -5.28 9.05 -4.54
C ARG A 151 -6.12 10.29 -4.21
N LEU A 152 -7.25 10.11 -3.51
CA LEU A 152 -8.09 11.22 -3.08
C LEU A 152 -7.35 12.06 -2.03
N GLY A 153 -6.66 11.43 -1.08
CA GLY A 153 -5.80 12.09 -0.09
C GLY A 153 -4.71 12.95 -0.73
N LYS A 154 -3.95 12.42 -1.71
CA LYS A 154 -2.94 13.18 -2.47
C LYS A 154 -3.50 14.46 -3.15
N ARG A 155 -4.81 14.53 -3.39
CA ARG A 155 -5.48 15.74 -3.93
C ARG A 155 -5.96 16.72 -2.86
N LEU A 156 -6.08 16.26 -1.61
CA LEU A 156 -6.60 17.04 -0.49
C LEU A 156 -5.40 17.72 0.18
N LYS A 157 -5.38 19.05 0.13
CA LYS A 157 -4.25 19.85 0.64
C LYS A 157 -4.73 20.91 1.61
N LEU A 158 -4.04 21.04 2.74
CA LEU A 158 -4.11 22.20 3.60
C LEU A 158 -2.86 23.05 3.32
N GLY A 159 -2.97 23.92 2.31
CA GLY A 159 -1.82 24.66 1.79
C GLY A 159 -0.79 23.72 1.14
N LEU A 160 0.41 23.63 1.71
CA LEU A 160 1.45 22.69 1.26
C LEU A 160 1.39 21.34 1.97
N ILE A 161 0.53 21.18 2.99
CA ILE A 161 0.36 19.91 3.69
C ILE A 161 -0.54 19.03 2.83
N GLU A 162 0.01 17.93 2.31
CA GLU A 162 -0.80 16.87 1.69
C GLU A 162 -1.52 16.08 2.79
N LEU A 163 -2.82 15.89 2.66
CA LEU A 163 -3.67 15.27 3.67
C LEU A 163 -3.99 13.83 3.30
N SER A 164 -3.77 12.88 4.19
CA SER A 164 -4.41 11.57 4.07
C SER A 164 -5.89 11.68 4.43
N LEU A 165 -6.66 10.61 4.22
CA LEU A 165 -8.04 10.60 4.73
C LEU A 165 -8.10 10.60 6.26
N GLU A 166 -7.15 9.93 6.92
CA GLU A 166 -7.01 9.95 8.37
C GLU A 166 -6.81 11.39 8.88
N ASP A 167 -5.99 12.18 8.19
CA ASP A 167 -5.80 13.60 8.52
C ASP A 167 -7.11 14.39 8.42
N ILE A 168 -8.00 14.04 7.47
CA ILE A 168 -9.30 14.71 7.30
C ILE A 168 -10.28 14.30 8.39
N GLU A 169 -10.29 13.01 8.75
CA GLU A 169 -11.08 12.51 9.88
C GLU A 169 -10.64 13.20 11.17
N GLU A 170 -9.34 13.32 11.41
CA GLU A 170 -8.82 14.02 12.59
C GLU A 170 -9.14 15.52 12.57
N ILE A 171 -9.03 16.20 11.43
CA ILE A 171 -9.48 17.60 11.29
C ILE A 171 -10.98 17.74 11.58
N SER A 172 -11.80 16.76 11.19
CA SER A 172 -13.22 16.72 11.53
C SER A 172 -13.44 16.53 13.02
N ASP A 173 -12.69 15.65 13.67
CA ASP A 173 -12.79 15.41 15.11
C ASP A 173 -12.33 16.63 15.93
N ILE A 174 -11.28 17.33 15.49
CA ILE A 174 -10.84 18.62 16.06
C ILE A 174 -12.01 19.61 16.04
N ARG A 175 -12.67 19.79 14.89
CA ARG A 175 -13.82 20.70 14.77
C ARG A 175 -14.95 20.31 15.71
N LYS A 176 -15.23 19.01 15.82
CA LYS A 176 -16.24 18.50 16.75
C LYS A 176 -15.88 18.77 18.20
N ALA A 177 -14.61 18.64 18.59
CA ALA A 177 -14.15 18.98 19.94
C ALA A 177 -14.33 20.48 20.25
N ILE A 178 -14.07 21.36 19.27
CA ILE A 178 -14.33 22.80 19.38
C ILE A 178 -15.84 23.06 19.55
N GLU A 179 -16.69 22.45 18.72
CA GLU A 179 -18.15 22.58 18.79
C GLU A 179 -18.73 22.09 20.14
N LEU A 180 -18.13 21.05 20.72
CA LEU A 180 -18.51 20.52 22.03
C LEU A 180 -17.96 21.36 23.20
N GLY A 181 -17.19 22.41 22.94
CA GLY A 181 -16.60 23.26 23.98
C GLY A 181 -15.54 22.57 24.81
N ILE A 182 -14.74 21.68 24.19
CA ILE A 182 -13.64 20.96 24.83
C ILE A 182 -12.30 21.45 24.25
N PRO A 183 -11.91 22.70 24.52
CA PRO A 183 -10.80 23.36 23.82
C PRO A 183 -9.45 22.70 24.09
N HIS A 184 -9.20 22.22 25.31
CA HIS A 184 -7.94 21.53 25.64
C HIS A 184 -7.72 20.28 24.77
N ALA A 185 -8.77 19.48 24.56
CA ALA A 185 -8.69 18.30 23.69
C ALA A 185 -8.50 18.69 22.23
N ALA A 186 -9.20 19.74 21.76
CA ALA A 186 -9.02 20.26 20.41
C ALA A 186 -7.57 20.73 20.16
N ILE A 187 -6.97 21.46 21.11
CA ILE A 187 -5.59 21.93 21.03
C ILE A 187 -4.62 20.75 21.03
N ASP A 188 -4.82 19.76 21.89
CA ASP A 188 -3.98 18.55 21.93
C ASP A 188 -3.99 17.80 20.59
N MET A 189 -5.17 17.61 20.00
CA MET A 189 -5.32 16.97 18.70
C MET A 189 -4.67 17.78 17.58
N LEU A 190 -4.82 19.11 17.58
CA LEU A 190 -4.17 19.99 16.62
C LEU A 190 -2.64 19.90 16.69
N CYS A 191 -2.09 19.92 17.90
CA CYS A 191 -0.66 19.77 18.12
C CYS A 191 -0.18 18.36 17.73
N SER A 192 -0.99 17.31 17.97
CA SER A 192 -0.69 15.95 17.53
C SER A 192 -0.59 15.84 16.01
N PHE A 193 -1.55 16.41 15.29
CA PHE A 193 -1.51 16.52 13.84
C PHE A 193 -0.26 17.28 13.35
N ALA A 194 0.07 18.40 14.00
CA ALA A 194 1.25 19.21 13.68
C ALA A 194 2.58 18.43 13.89
N ARG A 195 2.71 17.70 15.00
CA ARG A 195 3.87 16.83 15.28
C ARG A 195 4.05 15.77 14.20
N ARG A 196 2.97 15.16 13.71
CA ARG A 196 3.05 14.19 12.61
C ARG A 196 3.44 14.84 11.29
N CYS A 197 2.96 16.05 11.00
CA CYS A 197 3.42 16.80 9.83
C CYS A 197 4.93 17.07 9.90
N TYR A 198 5.45 17.41 11.07
CA TYR A 198 6.89 17.58 11.27
C TYR A 198 7.66 16.26 11.12
N ALA A 199 7.32 15.26 11.94
CA ALA A 199 8.10 14.02 12.07
C ALA A 199 7.94 13.05 10.88
N CYS A 200 6.75 12.97 10.29
CA CYS A 200 6.44 11.98 9.25
C CYS A 200 6.47 12.59 7.85
N LYS A 201 6.11 13.87 7.70
CA LYS A 201 6.08 14.57 6.40
C LYS A 201 7.29 15.48 6.17
N GLY A 202 8.18 15.62 7.16
CA GLY A 202 9.43 16.38 7.04
C GLY A 202 9.20 17.88 6.81
N MET A 203 8.10 18.42 7.33
CA MET A 203 7.73 19.82 7.12
C MET A 203 8.34 20.71 8.20
N GLU A 204 8.78 21.92 7.83
CA GLU A 204 9.27 22.93 8.77
C GLU A 204 8.15 23.44 9.69
N ILE A 205 8.49 23.75 10.95
CA ILE A 205 7.53 24.14 12.00
C ILE A 205 6.72 25.37 11.57
N GLU A 206 7.38 26.36 10.98
CA GLU A 206 6.82 27.64 10.54
C GLU A 206 5.82 27.43 9.40
N VAL A 207 6.09 26.46 8.52
CA VAL A 207 5.18 26.08 7.44
C VAL A 207 3.95 25.39 8.03
N ILE A 208 4.16 24.49 9.00
CA ILE A 208 3.07 23.81 9.70
C ILE A 208 2.19 24.84 10.41
N LYS A 209 2.75 25.69 11.28
CA LYS A 209 2.04 26.76 12.01
C LYS A 209 1.16 27.59 11.08
N ARG A 210 1.73 28.08 9.97
CA ARG A 210 1.00 28.88 8.98
C ARG A 210 -0.25 28.19 8.46
N TYR A 211 -0.19 26.89 8.18
CA TYR A 211 -1.29 26.16 7.56
C TYR A 211 -2.29 25.58 8.55
N ILE A 212 -1.87 25.25 9.78
CA ILE A 212 -2.78 24.78 10.82
C ILE A 212 -3.49 25.92 11.54
N GLN A 213 -2.98 27.16 11.51
CA GLN A 213 -3.56 28.28 12.24
C GLN A 213 -5.06 28.53 11.96
N PRO A 214 -5.58 28.40 10.72
CA PRO A 214 -7.01 28.48 10.47
C PRO A 214 -7.86 27.40 11.17
N LEU A 215 -7.24 26.31 11.64
CA LEU A 215 -7.93 25.24 12.38
C LEU A 215 -8.15 25.57 13.86
N PHE A 216 -7.47 26.60 14.39
CA PHE A 216 -7.71 27.12 15.75
C PHE A 216 -8.95 28.02 15.85
N VAL A 217 -9.63 28.29 14.73
CA VAL A 217 -10.84 29.14 14.73
C VAL A 217 -11.90 28.53 15.66
N GLY A 218 -12.33 29.33 16.64
CA GLY A 218 -13.31 28.92 17.66
C GLY A 218 -12.69 28.55 19.01
N ILE A 219 -11.37 28.49 19.12
CA ILE A 219 -10.63 28.34 20.38
C ILE A 219 -10.24 29.74 20.87
N THR A 220 -10.45 30.04 22.15
CA THR A 220 -10.10 31.37 22.68
C THR A 220 -8.61 31.48 22.99
N HIS A 221 -8.13 32.71 23.16
CA HIS A 221 -6.74 32.93 23.54
C HIS A 221 -6.47 32.39 24.95
N GLU A 222 -7.41 32.56 25.89
CA GLU A 222 -7.29 32.04 27.25
C GLU A 222 -7.17 30.51 27.28
N ASP A 223 -7.88 29.80 26.39
CA ASP A 223 -7.77 28.34 26.29
C ASP A 223 -6.39 27.90 25.78
N ILE A 224 -5.82 28.65 24.83
CA ILE A 224 -4.48 28.41 24.30
C ILE A 224 -3.43 28.66 25.39
N GLU A 225 -3.54 29.75 26.13
CA GLU A 225 -2.65 30.05 27.27
C GLU A 225 -2.77 28.99 28.37
N ALA A 226 -3.98 28.54 28.68
CA ALA A 226 -4.23 27.48 29.66
C ALA A 226 -3.58 26.15 29.23
N TYR A 227 -3.69 25.79 27.95
CA TYR A 227 -2.99 24.62 27.41
C TYR A 227 -1.47 24.81 27.43
N ALA A 228 -0.96 26.00 27.08
CA ALA A 228 0.47 26.28 27.09
C ALA A 228 1.09 26.18 28.50
N PHE A 229 0.31 26.43 29.55
CA PHE A 229 0.76 26.29 30.93
C PHE A 229 0.96 24.83 31.36
N ASP A 230 0.12 23.92 30.87
CA ASP A 230 0.18 22.48 31.16
C ASP A 230 -0.09 21.64 29.90
N PRO A 231 0.88 21.57 28.96
CA PRO A 231 0.67 20.91 27.69
C PRO A 231 0.74 19.39 27.87
N SER A 232 -0.12 18.66 27.16
CA SER A 232 -0.10 17.20 27.16
C SER A 232 1.23 16.64 26.60
N THR A 233 1.86 17.34 25.65
CA THR A 233 3.23 17.05 25.18
C THR A 233 4.07 18.34 25.17
N PRO A 234 5.29 18.37 25.75
CA PRO A 234 6.08 19.61 25.87
C PRO A 234 6.43 20.31 24.56
N THR A 235 6.57 19.56 23.46
CA THR A 235 6.88 20.09 22.13
C THR A 235 5.72 20.88 21.49
N ASP A 236 4.55 20.84 22.09
CA ASP A 236 3.32 21.39 21.50
C ASP A 236 3.33 22.90 21.48
N LEU A 237 4.07 23.47 22.42
CA LEU A 237 4.40 24.90 22.49
C LEU A 237 5.02 25.42 21.19
N LEU A 238 5.69 24.56 20.41
CA LEU A 238 6.28 24.95 19.12
C LEU A 238 5.22 25.20 18.04
N PHE A 239 4.02 24.64 18.18
CA PHE A 239 2.96 24.66 17.18
C PHE A 239 1.77 25.53 17.57
N LEU A 240 1.74 26.05 18.80
CA LEU A 240 0.70 26.95 19.26
C LEU A 240 0.74 28.28 18.47
N PRO A 241 -0.44 28.92 18.26
CA PRO A 241 -0.52 30.26 17.69
C PRO A 241 0.25 31.26 18.55
N ASP A 242 0.83 32.27 17.89
CA ASP A 242 1.44 33.43 18.57
C ASP A 242 0.38 34.37 19.16
#